data_AF-A0A355FQZ2-F1
#
_entry.id   AF-A0A355FQZ2-F1
#
_cell.length_a   1.000
_cell.length_b   1.000
_cell.length_c   1.000
_cell.angle_alpha   90.00
_cell.angle_beta   90.00
_cell.angle_gamma   90.00
#
_symmetry.space_group_name_H-M   'P 1'
#
loop_
_entity.id
_entity.type
_entity.pdbx_description
1 polymer ?
#
loop_
_entity_poly.entity_id
_entity_poly.type
_entity_poly.pdbx_seq_one_letter_code
_entity_poly.pdbx_strand_id
1 'polypeptide(L)'
;TYWTHTDDNRTRIENRYIAEFTKMHPDVEIKRVVNEASKMGDIVLTAFAANNGPDLFNLPIEQEYGYMMNHRVAPVDYKLLGYKNWAALKDDYADNTFDAVTMKGKIYGLPLEVTNWSIFINKKIFRSVGLDPEKDYPKTWEEMADISEKLVLRNGDIITRRGFDFRYPYYLVSFIPMVQQL
;
A
#
# COMPACT_ATOMS: atom_id res chain seq x y z
N THR A 1 22.35 0.18 4.56
CA THR A 1 21.47 1.15 3.89
C THR A 1 20.03 0.74 4.06
N TYR A 2 19.13 1.71 4.21
CA TYR A 2 17.69 1.50 4.27
C TYR A 2 17.05 2.14 3.04
N TRP A 3 16.43 1.36 2.18
CA TRP A 3 15.78 1.85 0.96
C TRP A 3 14.27 1.93 1.20
N THR A 4 13.67 3.08 0.89
CA THR A 4 12.23 3.26 0.96
C THR A 4 11.67 4.08 -0.18
N HIS A 5 10.34 4.19 -0.27
CA HIS A 5 9.70 5.05 -1.26
C HIS A 5 9.31 6.41 -0.69
N THR A 6 9.01 7.33 -1.61
CA THR A 6 8.39 8.63 -1.31
C THR A 6 7.10 8.46 -0.53
N ASP A 7 7.05 9.06 0.66
CA ASP A 7 5.86 9.29 1.49
C ASP A 7 6.20 10.45 2.46
N ASP A 8 5.54 11.59 2.32
CA ASP A 8 5.87 12.79 3.10
C ASP A 8 5.56 12.63 4.59
N ASN A 9 4.46 11.94 4.92
CA ASN A 9 4.04 11.72 6.30
C ASN A 9 5.03 10.78 7.02
N ARG A 10 5.41 9.68 6.36
CA ARG A 10 6.40 8.73 6.89
C ARG A 10 7.79 9.29 6.93
N THR A 11 8.20 10.10 5.95
CA THR A 11 9.56 10.68 5.91
C THR A 11 9.91 11.44 7.17
N ARG A 12 8.97 12.22 7.72
CA ARG A 12 9.19 12.94 8.99
C ARG A 12 9.37 11.99 10.17
N ILE A 13 8.56 10.94 10.24
CA ILE A 13 8.58 9.96 11.35
C ILE A 13 9.86 9.11 11.29
N GLU A 14 10.21 8.60 10.12
CA GLU A 14 11.41 7.78 9.91
C GLU A 14 12.68 8.55 10.18
N ASN A 15 12.80 9.79 9.70
CA ASN A 15 13.97 10.61 10.00
C ASN A 15 14.13 10.86 11.50
N ARG A 16 13.02 11.05 12.23
CA ARG A 16 13.05 11.15 13.70
C ARG A 16 13.56 9.85 14.33
N TYR A 17 13.00 8.70 13.95
CA TYR A 17 13.42 7.40 14.51
C TYR A 17 14.86 7.05 14.17
N ILE A 18 15.32 7.37 12.96
CA ILE A 18 16.72 7.21 12.58
C ILE A 18 17.62 8.09 13.46
N ALA A 19 17.25 9.35 13.70
CA ALA A 19 18.03 10.23 14.56
C ALA A 19 18.06 9.75 16.02
N GLU A 20 16.92 9.29 16.56
CA GLU A 20 16.83 8.71 17.89
C GLU A 20 17.67 7.43 18.01
N PHE A 21 17.58 6.54 17.01
CA PHE A 21 18.34 5.31 16.94
C PHE A 21 19.85 5.58 16.87
N THR A 22 20.31 6.45 15.97
CA THR A 22 21.73 6.82 15.84
C THR A 22 22.27 7.49 17.11
N LYS A 23 21.43 8.22 17.85
CA LYS A 23 21.83 8.77 19.17
C LYS A 23 22.05 7.68 20.22
N MET A 24 21.26 6.60 20.20
CA MET A 24 21.41 5.46 21.10
C MET A 24 22.52 4.50 20.67
N HIS A 25 22.80 4.44 19.36
CA HIS A 25 23.74 3.53 18.72
C HIS A 25 24.70 4.32 17.81
N PRO A 26 25.66 5.08 18.38
CA PRO A 26 26.55 5.96 17.61
C PRO A 26 27.52 5.22 16.69
N ASP A 27 27.68 3.91 16.89
CA ASP A 27 28.46 3.00 16.04
C ASP A 27 27.70 2.54 14.79
N VAL A 28 26.39 2.83 14.68
CA VAL A 28 25.55 2.44 13.56
C VAL A 28 25.14 3.64 12.72
N GLU A 29 25.58 3.66 11.46
CA GLU A 29 25.16 4.66 10.47
C GLU A 29 23.99 4.14 9.62
N ILE A 30 22.84 4.81 9.70
CA ILE A 30 21.69 4.51 8.84
C ILE A 30 21.65 5.49 7.66
N LYS A 31 22.05 5.01 6.48
CA LYS A 31 21.84 5.72 5.22
C LYS A 31 20.48 5.39 4.63
N ARG A 32 19.51 6.30 4.80
CA ARG A 32 18.18 6.24 4.17
C ARG A 32 18.25 6.69 2.70
N VAL A 33 17.72 5.88 1.79
CA VAL A 33 17.64 6.15 0.35
C VAL A 33 16.17 6.13 -0.04
N VAL A 34 15.68 7.23 -0.62
CA VAL A 34 14.28 7.38 -1.02
C VAL A 34 14.17 7.31 -2.54
N ASN A 35 13.27 6.47 -3.02
CA ASN A 35 12.96 6.32 -4.45
C ASN A 35 11.48 6.61 -4.70
N GLU A 36 11.10 6.86 -5.95
CA GLU A 36 9.67 6.92 -6.31
C GLU A 36 8.99 5.57 -6.04
N ALA A 37 7.80 5.59 -5.45
CA ALA A 37 7.06 4.35 -5.10
C ALA A 37 6.88 3.41 -6.29
N SER A 38 6.55 3.96 -7.47
CA SER A 38 6.37 3.20 -8.71
C SER A 38 7.66 2.56 -9.25
N LYS A 39 8.84 3.01 -8.80
CA LYS A 39 10.16 2.53 -9.23
C LYS A 39 10.82 1.59 -8.25
N MET A 40 10.26 1.46 -7.04
CA MET A 40 10.88 0.73 -5.95
C MET A 40 11.16 -0.74 -6.31
N GLY A 41 10.20 -1.41 -6.95
CA GLY A 41 10.33 -2.80 -7.41
C GLY A 41 11.50 -3.00 -8.37
N ASP A 42 11.56 -2.18 -9.43
CA ASP A 42 12.62 -2.26 -10.44
C ASP A 42 14.02 -1.99 -9.85
N ILE A 43 14.10 -1.01 -8.96
CA ILE A 43 15.35 -0.60 -8.29
C ILE A 43 15.88 -1.71 -7.38
N VAL A 44 15.02 -2.29 -6.54
CA VAL A 44 15.40 -3.40 -5.65
C VAL A 44 15.78 -4.63 -6.47
N LEU A 45 15.02 -4.97 -7.51
CA LEU A 45 15.30 -6.12 -8.38
C LEU A 45 16.68 -5.97 -9.05
N THR A 46 16.95 -4.80 -9.64
CA THR A 46 18.23 -4.50 -10.30
C THR A 46 19.39 -4.58 -9.31
N ALA A 47 19.21 -4.06 -8.09
CA ALA A 47 20.23 -4.10 -7.05
C ALA A 47 20.57 -5.53 -6.62
N PHE A 48 19.57 -6.38 -6.40
CA PHE A 48 19.80 -7.79 -6.07
C PHE A 48 20.41 -8.60 -7.22
N ALA A 49 20.09 -8.27 -8.47
CA ALA A 49 20.72 -8.86 -9.65
C ALA A 49 22.20 -8.47 -9.76
N ALA A 50 22.55 -7.24 -9.40
CA ALA A 50 23.91 -6.73 -9.33
C ALA A 50 24.68 -7.12 -8.05
N ASN A 51 24.09 -7.96 -7.19
CA ASN A 51 24.64 -8.34 -5.88
C ASN A 51 24.97 -7.14 -4.96
N ASN A 52 24.15 -6.10 -5.04
CA ASN A 52 24.28 -4.85 -4.28
C ASN A 52 22.94 -4.42 -3.67
N GLY A 53 22.16 -5.39 -3.18
CA GLY A 53 20.90 -5.14 -2.49
C GLY A 53 21.09 -4.41 -1.15
N PRO A 54 20.08 -3.66 -0.68
CA PRO A 54 20.13 -2.98 0.62
C PRO A 54 19.97 -3.93 1.81
N ASP A 55 20.35 -3.47 3.00
CA ASP A 55 20.17 -4.22 4.26
C ASP A 55 18.69 -4.26 4.69
N LEU A 56 17.97 -3.16 4.46
CA LEU A 56 16.54 -3.04 4.69
C LEU A 56 15.87 -2.36 3.50
N PHE A 57 14.73 -2.87 3.07
CA PHE A 57 13.93 -2.29 2.01
C PHE A 57 12.45 -2.60 2.21
N ASN A 58 11.58 -1.80 1.58
CA ASN A 58 10.17 -2.13 1.47
C ASN A 58 9.78 -2.32 0.01
N LEU A 59 8.81 -3.21 -0.21
CA LEU A 59 8.18 -3.48 -1.49
C LEU A 59 6.67 -3.54 -1.31
N PRO A 60 5.91 -3.34 -2.40
CA PRO A 60 4.51 -3.74 -2.44
C PRO A 60 4.36 -5.25 -2.16
N ILE A 61 3.28 -5.61 -1.47
CA ILE A 61 2.98 -6.97 -1.00
C ILE A 61 3.06 -8.03 -2.12
N GLU A 62 2.67 -7.66 -3.34
CA GLU A 62 2.67 -8.54 -4.51
C GLU A 62 4.07 -8.87 -5.04
N GLN A 63 5.13 -8.19 -4.57
CA GLN A 63 6.50 -8.36 -5.04
C GLN A 63 7.40 -9.11 -4.06
N GLU A 64 6.98 -9.31 -2.81
CA GLU A 64 7.81 -9.85 -1.73
C GLU A 64 8.09 -11.36 -1.87
N TYR A 65 7.10 -12.11 -2.36
CA TYR A 65 7.17 -13.58 -2.42
C TYR A 65 8.39 -14.10 -3.18
N GLY A 66 8.78 -13.44 -4.27
CA GLY A 66 9.96 -13.80 -5.06
C GLY A 66 11.26 -13.71 -4.26
N TYR A 67 11.41 -12.70 -3.40
CA TYR A 67 12.61 -12.51 -2.57
C TYR A 67 12.67 -13.55 -1.45
N MET A 68 11.53 -13.92 -0.88
CA MET A 68 11.44 -14.97 0.13
C MET A 68 11.82 -16.34 -0.45
N MET A 69 11.19 -16.71 -1.57
CA MET A 69 11.42 -18.01 -2.23
C MET A 69 12.85 -18.19 -2.73
N ASN A 70 13.51 -17.12 -3.16
CA ASN A 70 14.89 -17.14 -3.65
C ASN A 70 15.93 -16.84 -2.55
N HIS A 71 15.54 -16.88 -1.27
CA HIS A 71 16.43 -16.67 -0.13
C HIS A 71 17.20 -15.34 -0.17
N ARG A 72 16.57 -14.28 -0.69
CA ARG A 72 17.12 -12.92 -0.75
C ARG A 72 16.88 -12.10 0.51
N VAL A 73 16.01 -12.57 1.40
CA VAL A 73 15.71 -11.97 2.71
C VAL A 73 15.85 -12.99 3.82
N ALA A 74 16.32 -12.54 4.97
CA ALA A 74 16.41 -13.35 6.19
C ALA A 74 15.05 -13.37 6.92
N PRO A 75 14.73 -14.44 7.67
CA PRO A 75 13.57 -14.42 8.55
C PRO A 75 13.74 -13.35 9.65
N VAL A 76 12.65 -12.70 10.03
CA VAL A 76 12.64 -11.70 11.10
C VAL A 76 12.84 -12.40 12.44
N ASP A 77 13.74 -11.85 13.26
CA ASP A 77 13.93 -12.27 14.65
C ASP A 77 13.16 -11.34 15.60
N TYR A 78 11.99 -11.78 16.03
CA TYR A 78 11.14 -11.02 16.97
C TYR A 78 11.82 -10.75 18.31
N LYS A 79 12.81 -11.55 18.73
CA LYS A 79 13.53 -11.32 20.00
C LYS A 79 14.46 -10.13 19.90
N LEU A 80 15.11 -9.94 18.74
CA LEU A 80 15.94 -8.76 18.48
C LEU A 80 15.10 -7.48 18.43
N LEU A 81 13.81 -7.61 18.09
CA LEU A 81 12.83 -6.52 18.15
C LEU A 81 12.29 -6.26 19.57
N GLY A 82 12.75 -7.00 20.59
CA GLY A 82 12.32 -6.85 21.98
C GLY A 82 11.06 -7.62 22.36
N TYR A 83 10.51 -8.45 21.46
CA TYR A 83 9.31 -9.24 21.76
C TYR A 83 9.66 -10.57 22.42
N LYS A 84 8.86 -10.94 23.44
CA LYS A 84 9.01 -12.22 24.16
C LYS A 84 8.78 -13.45 23.29
N ASN A 85 7.85 -13.35 22.33
CA ASN A 85 7.47 -14.42 21.42
C ASN A 85 6.71 -13.85 20.21
N TRP A 86 6.46 -14.71 19.22
CA TRP A 86 5.71 -14.38 18.01
C TRP A 86 4.31 -13.81 18.30
N ALA A 87 3.56 -14.38 19.25
CA ALA A 87 2.22 -13.91 19.57
C ALA A 87 2.23 -12.45 20.05
N ALA A 88 3.21 -12.05 20.86
CA ALA A 88 3.34 -10.67 21.32
C ALA A 88 3.61 -9.69 20.18
N LEU A 89 4.44 -10.07 19.20
CA LEU A 89 4.62 -9.26 18.00
C LEU A 89 3.34 -9.19 17.18
N LYS A 90 2.64 -10.32 17.01
CA LYS A 90 1.41 -10.38 16.23
C LYS A 90 0.29 -9.51 16.82
N ASP A 91 0.16 -9.48 18.15
CA ASP A 91 -0.89 -8.73 18.86
C ASP A 91 -0.78 -7.20 18.66
N ASP A 92 0.39 -6.68 18.30
CA ASP A 92 0.60 -5.25 18.00
C ASP A 92 0.17 -4.86 16.58
N TYR A 93 -0.23 -5.83 15.75
CA TYR A 93 -0.65 -5.63 14.36
C TYR A 93 -2.10 -6.04 14.17
N ALA A 94 -2.74 -5.49 13.14
CA ALA A 94 -4.06 -5.93 12.72
C ALA A 94 -4.03 -7.41 12.26
N ASP A 95 -5.17 -8.09 12.39
CA ASP A 95 -5.31 -9.48 11.94
C ASP A 95 -4.90 -9.67 10.48
N ASN A 96 -4.32 -10.83 10.18
CA ASN A 96 -3.89 -11.29 8.84
C ASN A 96 -2.82 -10.42 8.16
N THR A 97 -2.28 -9.38 8.80
CA THR A 97 -1.28 -8.48 8.21
C THR A 97 0.03 -9.21 7.84
N PHE A 98 0.37 -10.29 8.56
CA PHE A 98 1.60 -11.05 8.33
C PHE A 98 1.48 -12.17 7.29
N ASP A 99 0.29 -12.44 6.75
CA ASP A 99 0.07 -13.61 5.90
C ASP A 99 0.94 -13.59 4.64
N ALA A 100 1.09 -12.42 4.02
CA ALA A 100 1.90 -12.27 2.79
C ALA A 100 3.41 -12.42 3.01
N VAL A 101 3.89 -12.09 4.21
CA VAL A 101 5.31 -12.21 4.58
C VAL A 101 5.63 -13.52 5.31
N THR A 102 4.64 -14.42 5.46
CA THR A 102 4.82 -15.71 6.15
C THR A 102 5.09 -16.82 5.16
N MET A 103 6.19 -17.54 5.35
CA MET A 103 6.51 -18.75 4.57
C MET A 103 7.09 -19.82 5.47
N LYS A 104 6.55 -21.05 5.37
CA LYS A 104 6.99 -22.21 6.17
C LYS A 104 7.04 -21.91 7.68
N GLY A 105 6.05 -21.17 8.19
CA GLY A 105 5.91 -20.82 9.61
C GLY A 105 6.88 -19.75 10.13
N LYS A 106 7.60 -19.05 9.24
CA LYS A 106 8.47 -17.92 9.59
C LYS A 106 8.00 -16.66 8.85
N ILE A 107 8.12 -15.52 9.50
CA ILE A 107 7.92 -14.20 8.87
C ILE A 107 9.24 -13.70 8.28
N TYR A 108 9.17 -13.05 7.12
CA TYR A 108 10.32 -12.55 6.37
C TYR A 108 10.30 -11.03 6.14
N GLY A 109 9.31 -10.36 6.70
CA GLY A 109 9.16 -8.91 6.67
C GLY A 109 8.33 -8.43 7.85
N LEU A 110 8.46 -7.13 8.15
CA LEU A 110 7.57 -6.44 9.06
C LEU A 110 6.63 -5.58 8.22
N PRO A 111 5.31 -5.78 8.32
CA PRO A 111 4.36 -4.91 7.66
C PRO A 111 4.58 -3.47 8.10
N LEU A 112 4.71 -2.57 7.14
CA LEU A 112 5.01 -1.15 7.40
C LEU A 112 3.81 -0.27 7.11
N GLU A 113 3.07 -0.62 6.07
CA GLU A 113 1.88 0.08 5.61
C GLU A 113 0.81 -0.94 5.22
N VAL A 114 -0.43 -0.62 5.53
CA VAL A 114 -1.60 -1.38 5.12
C VAL A 114 -2.51 -0.42 4.38
N THR A 115 -2.78 -0.72 3.12
CA THR A 115 -3.75 0.01 2.32
C THR A 115 -5.04 -0.78 2.28
N ASN A 116 -6.14 -0.15 2.68
CA ASN A 116 -7.48 -0.68 2.46
C ASN A 116 -8.14 0.02 1.27
N TRP A 117 -9.12 -0.64 0.70
CA TRP A 117 -9.93 -0.07 -0.37
C TRP A 117 -11.17 0.58 0.22
N SER A 118 -11.52 1.75 -0.31
CA SER A 118 -12.70 2.50 0.13
C SER A 118 -13.37 3.13 -1.07
N ILE A 119 -14.70 3.21 -1.01
CA ILE A 119 -15.49 3.92 -2.01
C ILE A 119 -15.56 5.38 -1.60
N PHE A 120 -14.99 6.25 -2.42
CA PHE A 120 -15.09 7.69 -2.22
C PHE A 120 -16.28 8.25 -3.00
N ILE A 121 -17.19 8.91 -2.28
CA ILE A 121 -18.44 9.46 -2.83
C ILE A 121 -18.36 10.98 -2.94
N ASN A 122 -18.54 11.50 -4.14
CA ASN A 122 -18.78 12.93 -4.31
C ASN A 122 -20.24 13.25 -3.95
N LYS A 123 -20.47 13.72 -2.71
CA LYS A 123 -21.79 14.02 -2.16
C LYS A 123 -22.60 15.00 -3.02
N LYS A 124 -21.95 16.00 -3.63
CA LYS A 124 -22.63 16.98 -4.50
C LYS A 124 -23.19 16.31 -5.75
N ILE A 125 -22.47 15.37 -6.32
CA ILE A 125 -22.85 14.68 -7.55
C ILE A 125 -23.96 13.65 -7.29
N PHE A 126 -23.88 12.89 -6.20
CA PHE A 126 -24.98 12.03 -5.75
C PHE A 126 -26.30 12.82 -5.61
N ARG A 127 -26.25 13.93 -4.87
CA ARG A 127 -27.43 14.78 -4.67
C ARG A 127 -27.94 15.40 -5.97
N SER A 128 -27.07 15.68 -6.94
CA SER A 128 -27.48 16.26 -8.23
C SER A 128 -28.40 15.35 -9.06
N VAL A 129 -28.42 14.04 -8.77
CA VAL A 129 -29.27 13.05 -9.42
C VAL A 129 -30.31 12.46 -8.47
N GLY A 130 -30.54 13.12 -7.32
CA GLY A 130 -31.55 12.74 -6.34
C GLY A 130 -31.14 11.62 -5.36
N LEU A 131 -29.86 11.22 -5.32
CA LEU A 131 -29.36 10.22 -4.38
C LEU A 131 -28.88 10.87 -3.07
N ASP A 132 -29.16 10.22 -1.93
CA ASP A 132 -28.61 10.54 -0.62
C ASP A 132 -27.30 9.76 -0.40
N PRO A 133 -26.13 10.42 -0.37
CA PRO A 133 -24.84 9.74 -0.23
C PRO A 133 -24.66 8.96 1.07
N GLU A 134 -25.46 9.23 2.11
CA GLU A 134 -25.41 8.51 3.39
C GLU A 134 -26.29 7.24 3.40
N LYS A 135 -27.19 7.08 2.42
CA LYS A 135 -28.16 5.97 2.37
C LYS A 135 -28.02 5.13 1.10
N ASP A 136 -27.80 5.80 -0.02
CA ASP A 136 -27.82 5.21 -1.36
C ASP A 136 -26.41 4.87 -1.86
N TYR A 137 -25.43 4.70 -0.98
CA TYR A 137 -24.10 4.24 -1.38
C TYR A 137 -24.13 2.75 -1.76
N PRO A 138 -23.34 2.31 -2.77
CA PRO A 138 -23.37 0.93 -3.21
C PRO A 138 -22.76 0.00 -2.16
N LYS A 139 -23.43 -1.12 -1.90
CA LYS A 139 -23.00 -2.23 -1.06
C LYS A 139 -22.68 -3.47 -1.89
N THR A 140 -23.18 -3.54 -3.13
CA THR A 140 -22.84 -4.60 -4.08
C THR A 140 -22.35 -4.01 -5.40
N TRP A 141 -21.79 -4.87 -6.27
CA TRP A 141 -21.34 -4.46 -7.60
C TRP A 141 -22.51 -4.11 -8.52
N GLU A 142 -23.65 -4.76 -8.36
CA GLU A 142 -24.89 -4.45 -9.06
C GLU A 142 -25.39 -3.07 -8.66
N GLU A 143 -25.45 -2.77 -7.37
CA GLU A 143 -25.80 -1.43 -6.88
C GLU A 143 -24.79 -0.37 -7.39
N MET A 144 -23.50 -0.72 -7.48
CA MET A 144 -22.48 0.17 -8.03
C MET A 144 -22.72 0.46 -9.52
N ALA A 145 -23.12 -0.53 -10.31
CA ALA A 145 -23.47 -0.34 -11.70
C ALA A 145 -24.73 0.54 -11.84
N ASP A 146 -25.79 0.23 -11.09
CA ASP A 146 -27.05 0.99 -11.11
C ASP A 146 -26.85 2.46 -10.72
N ILE A 147 -26.02 2.72 -9.70
CA ILE A 147 -25.66 4.08 -9.31
C ILE A 147 -24.80 4.74 -10.38
N SER A 148 -23.82 4.03 -10.95
CA SER A 148 -22.97 4.55 -12.03
C SER A 148 -23.81 5.05 -13.20
N GLU A 149 -24.82 4.30 -13.63
CA GLU A 149 -25.72 4.70 -14.71
C GLU A 149 -26.49 5.99 -14.39
N LYS A 150 -26.97 6.16 -13.15
CA LYS A 150 -27.62 7.40 -12.71
C LYS A 150 -26.65 8.59 -12.69
N LEU A 151 -25.37 8.35 -12.39
CA LEU A 151 -24.36 9.39 -12.33
C LEU A 151 -23.90 9.87 -13.70
N VAL A 152 -23.92 9.01 -14.71
CA VAL A 152 -23.47 9.33 -16.08
C VAL A 152 -24.32 10.44 -16.69
N LEU A 153 -23.66 11.45 -17.25
CA LEU A 153 -24.30 12.46 -18.11
C LEU A 153 -23.78 12.36 -19.53
N ARG A 154 -24.69 12.51 -20.49
CA ARG A 154 -24.40 12.44 -21.92
C ARG A 154 -25.02 13.62 -22.67
N ASN A 155 -24.35 14.05 -23.73
CA ASN A 155 -24.89 14.91 -24.78
C ASN A 155 -24.80 14.13 -26.11
N GLY A 156 -25.89 13.45 -26.48
CA GLY A 156 -25.86 12.42 -27.53
C GLY A 156 -24.92 11.27 -27.13
N ASP A 157 -23.98 10.94 -28.00
CA ASP A 157 -22.99 9.89 -27.75
C ASP A 157 -21.83 10.34 -26.85
N ILE A 158 -21.71 11.65 -26.59
CA ILE A 158 -20.60 12.23 -25.82
C ILE A 158 -20.89 12.14 -24.33
N ILE A 159 -20.08 11.41 -23.57
CA ILE A 159 -20.14 11.39 -22.11
C ILE A 159 -19.53 12.70 -21.57
N THR A 160 -20.32 13.49 -20.86
CA THR A 160 -19.90 14.76 -20.21
C THR A 160 -19.62 14.59 -18.72
N ARG A 161 -20.08 13.50 -18.10
CA ARG A 161 -19.70 13.07 -16.74
C ARG A 161 -19.70 11.55 -16.68
N ARG A 162 -18.59 10.96 -16.23
CA ARG A 162 -18.52 9.52 -15.94
C ARG A 162 -19.10 9.24 -14.56
N GLY A 163 -19.75 8.09 -14.43
CA GLY A 163 -20.01 7.45 -13.14
C GLY A 163 -18.77 6.66 -12.69
N PHE A 164 -18.99 5.48 -12.11
CA PHE A 164 -17.92 4.53 -11.80
C PHE A 164 -17.34 3.87 -13.07
N ASP A 165 -16.02 3.81 -13.16
CA ASP A 165 -15.26 3.22 -14.27
C ASP A 165 -13.95 2.62 -13.76
N PHE A 166 -13.50 1.52 -14.37
CA PHE A 166 -12.22 0.88 -14.06
C PHE A 166 -11.09 1.52 -14.88
N ARG A 167 -9.93 1.76 -14.24
CA ARG A 167 -8.76 2.26 -14.97
C ARG A 167 -8.03 1.09 -15.67
N TYR A 168 -8.08 1.06 -17.01
CA TYR A 168 -7.12 0.30 -17.86
C TYR A 168 -5.73 0.91 -17.63
N PRO A 169 -4.88 0.37 -16.73
CA PRO A 169 -4.36 -1.00 -16.85
C PRO A 169 -4.34 -1.87 -15.57
N TYR A 170 -4.94 -1.44 -14.44
CA TYR A 170 -4.76 -2.09 -13.13
C TYR A 170 -6.08 -2.59 -12.53
N TYR A 171 -6.72 -3.60 -13.15
CA TYR A 171 -8.01 -4.18 -12.70
C TYR A 171 -8.04 -4.66 -11.26
N LEU A 172 -6.89 -5.11 -10.76
CA LEU A 172 -6.81 -5.75 -9.46
C LEU A 172 -6.46 -4.76 -8.34
N VAL A 173 -5.91 -3.58 -8.67
CA VAL A 173 -5.29 -2.67 -7.69
C VAL A 173 -5.61 -1.16 -7.88
N SER A 174 -6.44 -0.79 -8.85
CA SER A 174 -6.80 0.62 -9.08
C SER A 174 -8.29 0.82 -9.38
N PHE A 175 -8.99 1.52 -8.48
CA PHE A 175 -10.33 2.08 -8.71
C PHE A 175 -10.21 3.59 -8.89
N ILE A 176 -10.89 4.14 -9.90
CA ILE A 176 -11.09 5.59 -9.99
C ILE A 176 -12.21 5.93 -8.98
N PRO A 177 -12.16 7.10 -8.30
CA PRO A 177 -13.35 7.60 -7.61
C PRO A 177 -14.57 7.54 -8.53
N MET A 178 -15.78 7.34 -7.99
CA MET A 178 -17.01 7.24 -8.81
C MET A 178 -17.29 8.46 -9.70
N VAL A 179 -16.47 9.51 -9.61
CA VAL A 179 -16.51 10.65 -10.53
C VAL A 179 -15.08 11.14 -10.79
N GLN A 180 -14.71 11.18 -12.07
CA GLN A 180 -13.63 12.03 -12.57
C GLN A 180 -14.25 13.09 -13.48
N GLN A 181 -13.98 14.37 -13.19
CA GLN A 181 -14.34 15.46 -14.10
C GLN A 181 -13.33 15.45 -15.25
N LEU A 182 -13.82 15.38 -16.49
CA LEU A 182 -13.00 15.47 -17.70
C LEU A 182 -12.54 16.92 -17.93
#